data_AF-A0A1H5VAC9-F1
#
_entry.id   AF-A0A1H5VAC9-F1
#
_cell.length_a   1.000
_cell.length_b   1.000
_cell.length_c   1.000
_cell.angle_alpha   90.00
_cell.angle_beta   90.00
_cell.angle_gamma   90.00
#
_symmetry.space_group_name_H-M   'P 1'
#
loop_
_entity.id
_entity.type
_entity.pdbx_description
1 polymer ?
#
loop_
_entity_poly.entity_id
_entity_poly.type
_entity_poly.pdbx_seq_one_letter_code
_entity_poly.pdbx_strand_id
1 'polypeptide(L)' 'MSVTGVCQVCERREAEYACHRCGAAVCSVHFDTEQGVCVHCADPEGREDVFAEGDDGEVPEFR' A
#
# COMPACT_ATOMS: atom_id res chain seq x y z
N MET A 1 -18.03 -19.09 7.48
CA MET A 1 -16.98 -19.80 6.72
C MET A 1 -15.79 -18.86 6.66
N SER A 2 -14.72 -19.16 7.39
CA SER A 2 -13.56 -18.28 7.54
C SER A 2 -12.61 -18.57 6.39
N VAL A 3 -12.53 -17.65 5.43
CA VAL A 3 -11.54 -17.72 4.36
C VAL A 3 -10.15 -17.60 5.00
N THR A 4 -9.41 -18.71 5.08
CA THR A 4 -7.96 -18.63 5.05
C THR A 4 -7.61 -18.05 3.68
N GLY A 5 -7.42 -16.73 3.68
CA GLY A 5 -7.34 -15.92 2.47
C GLY A 5 -6.14 -16.32 1.63
N VAL A 6 -6.32 -16.43 0.32
CA VAL A 6 -5.21 -16.39 -0.62
C VAL A 6 -4.45 -15.07 -0.44
N CYS A 7 -3.19 -15.05 -0.85
CA CYS A 7 -2.36 -13.85 -0.89
C CYS A 7 -3.12 -12.74 -1.61
N GLN A 8 -3.39 -11.63 -0.92
CA GLN A 8 -4.15 -10.52 -1.48
C GLN A 8 -3.36 -9.69 -2.51
N VAL A 9 -2.09 -10.03 -2.75
CA VAL A 9 -1.24 -9.37 -3.76
C VAL A 9 -1.30 -10.09 -5.09
N CYS A 10 -1.22 -11.43 -5.09
CA CYS A 10 -1.24 -12.22 -6.33
C CYS A 10 -2.48 -13.08 -6.53
N GLU A 11 -3.34 -13.18 -5.50
CA GLU A 11 -4.63 -13.87 -5.48
C GLU A 11 -4.58 -15.33 -5.97
N ARG A 12 -3.40 -15.95 -5.86
CA ARG A 12 -3.12 -17.25 -6.47
C ARG A 12 -2.49 -18.26 -5.53
N ARG A 13 -1.71 -17.80 -4.55
CA ARG A 13 -1.08 -18.65 -3.54
C ARG A 13 -1.77 -18.47 -2.20
N GLU A 14 -1.72 -19.48 -1.35
CA GLU A 14 -2.19 -19.35 0.03
C GLU A 14 -1.35 -18.33 0.79
N ALA A 15 -1.99 -17.51 1.61
CA ALA A 15 -1.28 -16.59 2.48
C ALA A 15 -0.65 -17.34 3.65
N GLU A 16 0.62 -17.05 3.90
CA GLU A 16 1.41 -17.66 4.99
C GLU A 16 1.76 -16.62 6.05
N TYR A 17 1.82 -15.34 5.65
CA TYR A 17 2.23 -14.22 6.49
C TYR A 17 1.14 -13.14 6.47
N ALA A 18 1.12 -12.30 7.51
CA ALA A 18 0.27 -11.12 7.57
C ALA A 18 1.14 -9.87 7.66
N CYS A 19 0.88 -8.89 6.81
CA CYS A 19 1.57 -7.60 6.87
C CYS A 19 1.22 -6.88 8.17
N HIS A 20 2.21 -6.51 8.98
CA HIS A 20 1.93 -5.81 10.24
C HIS A 20 1.44 -4.37 10.05
N ARG A 21 1.66 -3.79 8.85
CA ARG A 21 1.29 -2.40 8.55
C ARG A 21 -0.15 -2.27 8.06
N CYS A 22 -0.55 -3.06 7.06
CA CYS A 22 -1.89 -3.00 6.48
C CYS A 22 -2.81 -4.18 6.88
N GLY A 23 -2.28 -5.20 7.55
CA GLY A 23 -3.04 -6.39 7.95
C GLY A 23 -3.31 -7.39 6.81
N ALA A 24 -2.82 -7.13 5.59
CA ALA A 24 -3.09 -7.99 4.43
C ALA A 24 -2.41 -9.37 4.57
N ALA A 25 -3.15 -10.41 4.18
CA ALA A 25 -2.64 -11.78 4.12
C ALA A 25 -1.81 -11.98 2.84
N VAL A 26 -0.55 -12.37 2.97
CA VAL A 26 0.42 -12.48 1.87
C VAL A 26 1.21 -13.78 1.89
N CYS A 27 1.64 -14.25 0.73
CA CYS A 27 2.52 -15.42 0.60
C CYS A 27 3.99 -15.03 0.83
N SER A 28 4.84 -16.03 1.09
CA SER A 28 6.30 -15.88 1.25
C SER A 28 7.00 -15.05 0.16
N VAL A 29 6.46 -15.03 -1.07
CA VAL A 29 7.04 -14.27 -2.19
C VAL A 29 6.76 -12.77 -2.11
N HIS A 30 5.58 -12.38 -1.61
CA HIS A 30 5.16 -10.97 -1.52
C HIS A 30 5.27 -10.43 -0.09
N PHE A 31 5.89 -11.19 0.80
CA PHE A 31 6.21 -10.79 2.16
C PHE A 31 7.69 -10.41 2.24
N ASP A 32 7.93 -9.16 2.57
CA ASP A 32 9.25 -8.64 2.90
C ASP A 32 9.60 -9.09 4.32
N THR A 33 10.57 -9.98 4.44
CA THR A 33 10.95 -10.57 5.74
C THR A 33 11.89 -9.64 6.53
N GLU A 34 12.60 -8.74 5.85
CA GLU A 34 13.52 -7.80 6.49
C GLU A 34 12.76 -6.72 7.27
N GLN A 35 11.71 -6.19 6.64
CA GLN A 35 10.82 -5.19 7.22
C GLN A 35 9.61 -5.82 7.89
N GLY A 36 9.23 -7.07 7.56
CA GLY A 36 8.06 -7.75 8.10
C GLY A 36 6.72 -7.26 7.54
N VAL A 37 6.71 -6.68 6.33
CA VAL A 37 5.53 -6.11 5.66
C VAL A 37 5.33 -6.72 4.28
N CYS A 38 4.21 -6.45 3.60
CA CYS A 38 4.07 -6.84 2.19
C CYS A 38 4.88 -5.91 1.27
N VAL A 39 5.20 -6.37 0.05
CA VAL A 39 5.98 -5.59 -0.94
C VAL A 39 5.41 -4.19 -1.21
N HIS A 40 4.07 -4.02 -1.22
CA HIS A 40 3.44 -2.69 -1.37
C HIS A 40 3.73 -1.72 -0.22
N CYS A 41 3.90 -2.24 1.00
CA CYS A 41 4.27 -1.45 2.18
C CYS A 41 5.79 -1.37 2.37
N ALA A 42 6.53 -2.30 1.76
CA ALA A 42 7.99 -2.34 1.79
C ALA A 42 8.58 -1.28 0.87
N ASP A 43 7.94 -1.03 -0.28
CA ASP A 43 8.29 0.04 -1.23
C ASP A 43 8.01 1.42 -0.62
N PRO A 44 9.04 2.18 -0.22
CA PRO A 44 8.87 3.56 0.23
C PRO A 44 8.79 4.53 -0.96
N GLU A 45 9.08 4.06 -2.17
CA GLU A 45 9.11 4.82 -3.42
C GLU A 45 7.75 4.85 -4.15
N GLY A 46 6.65 4.49 -3.45
CA GLY A 46 5.32 4.96 -3.77
C GLY A 46 5.23 6.47 -3.50
N ARG A 47 6.04 7.24 -4.22
CA ARG A 47 6.19 8.68 -4.09
C ARG A 47 4.82 9.29 -4.34
N GLU A 48 4.23 9.75 -3.26
CA GLU A 48 3.22 10.77 -3.19
C GLU A 48 3.76 12.07 -3.83
N ASP A 49 3.98 12.05 -5.14
CA ASP A 49 4.25 13.23 -5.98
C ASP A 49 2.97 14.04 -6.25
N VAL A 50 1.96 13.92 -5.39
CA VAL A 50 0.68 14.61 -5.58
C VAL A 50 0.39 15.63 -4.49
N PHE A 51 1.38 16.16 -3.77
CA PHE A 51 1.20 17.42 -3.03
C PHE A 51 2.49 18.24 -2.97
N ALA A 52 2.95 18.73 -4.12
CA ALA A 52 3.65 20.02 -4.18
C ALA A 52 2.74 20.99 -4.95
N GLU A 53 1.86 21.63 -4.18
CA GLU A 53 1.40 23.02 -4.34
C GLU A 53 0.87 23.44 -5.73
N GLY A 54 -0.46 23.47 -5.83
CA GLY A 54 -1.20 24.37 -6.72
C GLY A 54 -2.24 25.14 -5.90
N ASP A 55 -1.80 25.77 -4.80
CA ASP A 55 -2.54 26.88 -4.17
C ASP A 55 -2.20 28.15 -4.96
N ASP A 56 -2.56 28.17 -6.24
CA ASP A 56 -2.57 29.40 -7.02
C ASP A 56 -3.97 29.98 -6.92
N GLY A 57 -4.14 30.74 -5.84
CA GLY A 57 -5.32 31.58 -5.66
C GLY A 57 -5.51 32.50 -6.86
N GLU A 58 -6.67 32.37 -7.50
CA GLU A 58 -7.29 33.50 -8.18
C GLU A 58 -8.53 33.88 -7.36
N VAL A 59 -8.33 34.74 -6.37
CA VAL A 59 -9.43 35.59 -5.88
C VAL A 59 -9.67 36.62 -6.97
N PRO A 60 -10.83 36.64 -7.66
CA PRO A 60 -11.16 37.75 -8.53
C PRO A 60 -11.44 38.96 -7.63
N GLU A 61 -10.43 39.81 -7.48
CA GLU A 61 -10.66 41.19 -7.06
C GLU A 61 -11.21 41.96 -8.28
N PHE A 62 -12.00 43.00 -8.01
CA PHE A 62 -12.47 44.06 -8.94
C PHE A 62 -13.70 43.70 -9.80
N ARG A 63 -14.82 44.46 -9.82
CA ARG A 63 -15.24 45.72 -9.18
C ARG A 63 -16.77 45.85 -9.38
#